data_AF-A0A1W0X7P3-F1
#
_entry.id   AF-A0A1W0X7P3-F1
#
_cell.length_a   1.000
_cell.length_b   1.000
_cell.length_c   1.000
_cell.angle_alpha   90.00
_cell.angle_beta   90.00
_cell.angle_gamma   90.00
#
_symmetry.space_group_name_H-M   'P 1'
#
loop_
_entity.id
_entity.type
_entity.pdbx_description
1 polymer ?
#
loop_
_entity_poly.entity_id
_entity_poly.type
_entity_poly.pdbx_seq_one_letter_code
_entity_poly.pdbx_strand_id
1 'polypeptide(L)'
;MAVLIVNGSVLTMLVTINAVVVACQLFNLIVFHFWRDKQPFVLFHVALAWPSLLASFITPGTPLVRMFPWREPASVVLISLCGGSYELWTTLSQIVLVAISVDRWLSVEYPITYRHRITRRTVRWIILLTWAVSAL
;
A
#
# COMPACT_ATOMS: atom_id res chain seq x y z
N MET A 1 20.56 8.97 -28.00
CA MET A 1 19.40 9.89 -27.99
C MET A 1 18.08 9.15 -27.71
N ALA A 2 17.77 8.05 -28.41
CA ALA A 2 16.55 7.26 -28.16
C ALA A 2 16.40 6.73 -26.71
N VAL A 3 17.49 6.25 -26.09
CA VAL A 3 17.46 5.74 -24.70
C VAL A 3 17.10 6.83 -23.67
N LEU A 4 17.55 8.07 -23.88
CA LEU A 4 17.21 9.20 -22.99
C LEU A 4 15.74 9.63 -23.15
N ILE A 5 15.20 9.57 -24.36
CA ILE A 5 13.79 9.90 -24.65
C ILE A 5 12.86 8.82 -24.05
N VAL A 6 13.22 7.55 -24.18
CA VAL A 6 12.47 6.42 -23.57
C VAL A 6 12.52 6.48 -22.05
N ASN A 7 13.66 6.82 -21.45
CA ASN A 7 13.76 6.98 -20.00
C ASN A 7 12.92 8.16 -19.48
N GLY A 8 12.84 9.27 -20.24
CA GLY A 8 11.99 10.40 -19.90
C GLY A 8 10.48 10.12 -20.01
N SER A 9 10.05 9.41 -21.05
CA SER A 9 8.63 9.05 -21.22
C SER A 9 8.17 8.02 -20.18
N VAL A 10 9.01 7.04 -19.84
CA VAL A 10 8.69 6.06 -18.79
C VAL A 10 8.62 6.72 -17.41
N LEU A 11 9.53 7.65 -17.12
CA LEU A 11 9.50 8.40 -15.85
C LEU A 11 8.23 9.22 -15.70
N THR A 12 7.80 9.92 -16.76
CA THR A 12 6.57 10.74 -16.73
C THR A 12 5.32 9.88 -16.55
N MET A 13 5.24 8.71 -17.19
CA MET A 13 4.17 7.73 -16.94
C MET A 13 4.18 7.21 -15.49
N LEU A 14 5.35 6.88 -14.95
CA LEU A 14 5.48 6.37 -13.59
C LEU A 14 5.09 7.43 -12.54
N VAL A 15 5.50 8.68 -12.71
CA VAL A 15 5.14 9.77 -11.80
C VAL A 15 3.65 10.09 -11.87
N THR A 16 3.06 10.12 -13.07
CA THR A 16 1.62 10.39 -13.22
C THR A 16 0.76 9.30 -12.60
N ILE A 17 1.08 8.01 -12.82
CA ILE A 17 0.35 6.90 -12.19
C ILE A 17 0.48 6.96 -10.67
N ASN A 18 1.69 7.17 -10.14
CA ASN A 18 1.87 7.27 -8.68
C ASN A 18 1.15 8.48 -8.08
N ALA A 19 1.14 9.63 -8.77
CA ALA A 19 0.39 10.80 -8.32
C ALA A 19 -1.12 10.53 -8.26
N VAL A 20 -1.67 9.85 -9.28
CA VAL A 20 -3.09 9.43 -9.29
C VAL A 20 -3.36 8.46 -8.14
N VAL A 21 -2.49 7.46 -7.93
CA VAL A 21 -2.65 6.48 -6.84
C VAL A 21 -2.63 7.21 -5.49
N VAL A 22 -1.65 8.09 -5.24
CA VAL A 22 -1.58 8.88 -4.00
C VAL A 22 -2.83 9.72 -3.81
N ALA A 23 -3.32 10.42 -4.84
CA ALA A 23 -4.54 11.21 -4.76
C ALA A 23 -5.77 10.35 -4.42
N CYS A 24 -5.94 9.21 -5.09
CA CYS A 24 -7.03 8.27 -4.84
C CYS A 24 -6.97 7.67 -3.43
N GLN A 25 -5.78 7.26 -2.97
CA GLN A 25 -5.63 6.70 -1.63
C GLN A 25 -5.85 7.77 -0.55
N LEU A 26 -5.33 9.00 -0.73
CA LEU A 26 -5.62 10.11 0.17
C LEU A 26 -7.12 10.42 0.23
N PHE A 27 -7.79 10.45 -0.93
CA PHE A 27 -9.24 10.65 -0.99
C PHE A 27 -9.99 9.56 -0.23
N ASN A 28 -9.65 8.27 -0.43
CA ASN A 28 -10.22 7.17 0.32
C ASN A 28 -10.08 7.37 1.84
N LEU A 29 -8.90 7.81 2.28
CA LEU A 29 -8.61 8.02 3.69
C LEU A 29 -9.37 9.20 4.28
N ILE A 30 -9.52 10.28 3.52
CA ILE A 30 -10.33 11.45 3.89
C ILE A 30 -11.80 11.05 4.01
N VAL A 31 -12.36 10.36 3.02
CA VAL A 31 -13.74 9.87 3.03
C VAL A 31 -13.97 8.95 4.22
N PHE A 32 -13.06 8.02 4.47
CA PHE A 32 -13.15 7.14 5.62
C PHE A 32 -12.96 7.89 6.94
N HIS A 33 -12.19 8.98 7.01
CA HIS A 33 -12.09 9.79 8.22
C HIS A 33 -13.45 10.39 8.61
N PHE A 34 -14.20 10.92 7.64
CA PHE A 34 -15.50 11.55 7.88
C PHE A 34 -16.68 10.59 8.07
N TRP A 35 -16.55 9.31 7.72
CA TRP A 35 -17.62 8.32 7.87
C TRP A 35 -17.79 7.85 9.34
N ARG A 36 -18.96 8.10 9.96
CA ARG A 36 -19.22 7.76 11.39
C ARG A 36 -19.66 6.31 11.63
N ASP A 37 -20.51 5.73 10.76
CA ASP A 37 -20.99 4.34 10.88
C ASP A 37 -20.13 3.34 10.10
N LYS A 38 -18.87 3.17 10.53
CA LYS A 38 -17.95 2.23 9.88
C LYS A 38 -18.33 0.79 10.20
N GLN A 39 -18.71 0.03 9.18
CA GLN A 39 -18.77 -1.42 9.27
C GLN A 39 -17.36 -1.98 9.49
N PRO A 40 -17.20 -3.10 10.22
CA PRO A 40 -15.89 -3.63 10.57
C PRO A 40 -15.03 -3.92 9.33
N PHE A 41 -15.62 -4.34 8.20
CA PHE A 41 -14.90 -4.58 6.96
C PHE A 41 -14.22 -3.32 6.39
N VAL A 42 -14.76 -2.12 6.66
CA VAL A 42 -14.23 -0.86 6.11
C VAL A 42 -12.82 -0.58 6.65
N LEU A 43 -12.51 -1.09 7.85
CA LEU A 43 -11.18 -0.96 8.45
C LEU A 43 -10.09 -1.66 7.64
N PHE A 44 -10.41 -2.76 6.93
CA PHE A 44 -9.43 -3.41 6.06
C PHE A 44 -9.07 -2.54 4.86
N HIS A 45 -10.03 -1.81 4.28
CA HIS A 45 -9.75 -0.88 3.18
C HIS A 45 -8.89 0.30 3.63
N VAL A 46 -9.11 0.81 4.85
CA VAL A 46 -8.23 1.84 5.46
C VAL A 46 -6.82 1.27 5.67
N ALA A 47 -6.72 0.04 6.17
CA ALA A 47 -5.44 -0.65 6.38
C ALA A 47 -4.70 -0.97 5.07
N LEU A 48 -5.41 -1.12 3.95
CA LEU A 48 -4.84 -1.30 2.61
C LEU A 48 -4.38 0.03 2.00
N ALA A 49 -5.13 1.12 2.23
CA ALA A 49 -4.82 2.43 1.64
C ALA A 49 -3.50 3.01 2.17
N TRP A 50 -3.14 2.77 3.44
CA TRP A 50 -1.86 3.20 4.03
C TRP A 50 -0.62 2.60 3.33
N PRO A 51 -0.46 1.27 3.23
CA PRO A 51 0.69 0.66 2.55
C PRO A 51 0.72 0.98 1.06
N SER A 52 -0.42 1.03 0.37
CA SER A 52 -0.45 1.43 -1.05
C SER A 52 -0.02 2.88 -1.26
N LEU A 53 -0.39 3.80 -0.35
CA LEU A 53 0.06 5.19 -0.41
C LEU A 53 1.57 5.31 -0.19
N LEU A 54 2.10 4.62 0.83
CA LEU A 54 3.54 4.64 1.14
C LEU A 54 4.36 4.00 0.01
N ALA A 55 3.91 2.88 -0.55
CA ALA A 55 4.54 2.24 -1.70
C ALA A 55 4.61 3.20 -2.91
N SER A 56 3.50 3.87 -3.25
CA SER A 56 3.48 4.83 -4.36
C SER A 56 4.36 6.06 -4.13
N PHE A 57 4.53 6.49 -2.89
CA PHE A 57 5.45 7.59 -2.56
C PHE A 57 6.93 7.19 -2.71
N ILE A 58 7.27 5.94 -2.38
CA ILE A 58 8.65 5.42 -2.45
C ILE A 58 9.04 5.00 -3.88
N THR A 59 8.07 4.56 -4.69
CA THR A 59 8.27 4.06 -6.07
C THR A 59 9.09 5.00 -6.97
N PRO A 60 8.86 6.33 -7.02
CA PRO A 60 9.71 7.23 -7.81
C PRO A 60 11.11 7.45 -7.21
N GLY A 61 11.38 7.03 -5.97
CA GLY A 61 12.67 7.23 -5.30
C GLY A 61 13.84 6.59 -6.06
N THR A 62 13.72 5.33 -6.46
CA THR A 62 14.76 4.60 -7.20
C THR A 62 15.13 5.24 -8.54
N PRO A 63 14.18 5.59 -9.44
CA PRO A 63 14.54 6.27 -10.69
C PRO A 63 15.08 7.69 -10.46
N LEU A 64 14.59 8.42 -9.45
CA LEU A 64 15.12 9.75 -9.11
C LEU A 64 16.59 9.68 -8.65
N VAL A 65 16.93 8.71 -7.79
CA VAL A 65 18.32 8.52 -7.35
C VAL A 65 19.23 8.18 -8.53
N ARG A 66 18.74 7.49 -9.56
CA ARG A 66 19.52 7.17 -10.77
C ARG A 66 19.73 8.38 -11.71
N MET A 67 18.91 9.42 -11.62
CA MET A 67 19.00 10.60 -12.50
C MET A 67 19.99 11.66 -12.03
N PHE A 68 20.21 11.77 -10.71
CA PHE A 68 21.13 12.77 -10.16
C PHE A 68 22.55 12.21 -9.95
N PRO A 69 23.60 13.02 -10.13
CA PRO A 69 24.98 12.60 -9.90
C PRO A 69 25.30 12.55 -8.40
N TRP A 70 24.98 11.43 -7.74
CA TRP A 70 25.30 11.20 -6.32
C TRP A 70 26.72 10.66 -6.13
N ARG A 71 27.22 10.77 -4.89
CA ARG A 71 28.40 10.01 -4.46
C ARG A 71 28.06 8.52 -4.37
N GLU A 72 28.94 7.65 -4.86
CA GLU A 72 28.70 6.20 -4.98
C GLU A 72 28.17 5.49 -3.72
N PRO A 73 28.64 5.74 -2.48
CA PRO A 73 28.08 5.07 -1.31
C PRO A 73 26.65 5.54 -0.98
N ALA A 74 26.31 6.79 -1.30
CA ALA A 74 25.00 7.36 -0.99
C ALA A 74 23.91 6.80 -1.91
N SER A 75 24.20 6.62 -3.20
CA SER A 75 23.22 6.08 -4.16
C SER A 75 22.87 4.62 -3.87
N VAL A 76 23.86 3.79 -3.50
CA VAL A 76 23.63 2.37 -3.17
C VAL A 76 22.75 2.22 -1.93
N VAL A 77 23.04 3.00 -0.87
CA VAL A 77 22.23 2.99 0.36
C VAL A 77 20.80 3.45 0.08
N LEU A 78 20.61 4.53 -0.67
CA LEU A 78 19.28 5.03 -1.02
C LEU A 78 18.48 4.04 -1.88
N ILE A 79 19.13 3.41 -2.87
CA ILE A 79 18.48 2.40 -3.71
C ILE A 79 18.08 1.17 -2.88
N SER A 80 18.96 0.69 -2.00
CA SER A 80 18.67 -0.43 -1.12
C SER A 80 17.53 -0.12 -0.15
N LEU A 81 17.52 1.09 0.44
CA LEU A 81 16.46 1.53 1.33
C LEU A 81 15.12 1.67 0.60
N CYS A 82 15.09 2.32 -0.57
CA CYS A 82 13.89 2.45 -1.38
C CYS A 82 13.37 1.08 -1.85
N GLY A 83 14.25 0.18 -2.28
CA GLY A 83 13.91 -1.17 -2.71
C GLY A 83 13.31 -2.01 -1.59
N GLY A 84 14.01 -2.13 -0.45
CA GLY A 84 13.52 -2.90 0.69
C GLY A 84 12.23 -2.33 1.28
N SER A 85 12.09 -1.01 1.33
CA SER A 85 10.84 -0.39 1.79
C SER A 85 9.69 -0.66 0.83
N TYR A 86 9.92 -0.58 -0.49
CA TYR A 86 8.90 -0.88 -1.50
C TYR A 86 8.41 -2.34 -1.40
N GLU A 87 9.33 -3.29 -1.27
CA GLU A 87 8.99 -4.71 -1.07
C GLU A 87 8.14 -4.90 0.19
N LEU A 88 8.53 -4.32 1.32
CA LEU A 88 7.76 -4.40 2.56
C LEU A 88 6.33 -3.85 2.41
N TRP A 89 6.16 -2.65 1.85
CA TRP A 89 4.83 -2.05 1.71
C TRP A 89 3.95 -2.79 0.70
N THR A 90 4.53 -3.31 -0.38
CA THR A 90 3.78 -4.09 -1.36
C THR A 90 3.36 -5.45 -0.81
N THR A 91 4.25 -6.16 -0.10
CA THR A 91 3.90 -7.40 0.61
C THR A 91 2.79 -7.18 1.63
N LEU A 92 2.87 -6.12 2.45
CA LEU A 92 1.79 -5.74 3.36
C LEU A 92 0.45 -5.57 2.63
N SER A 93 0.46 -4.85 1.50
CA SER A 93 -0.76 -4.62 0.73
C SER A 93 -1.37 -5.92 0.20
N GLN A 94 -0.54 -6.88 -0.23
CA GLN A 94 -0.97 -8.19 -0.71
C GLN A 94 -1.59 -9.03 0.43
N ILE A 95 -0.97 -9.06 1.60
CA ILE A 95 -1.50 -9.82 2.74
C ILE A 95 -2.84 -9.22 3.21
N VAL A 96 -2.95 -7.89 3.26
CA VAL A 96 -4.23 -7.22 3.58
C VAL A 96 -5.29 -7.53 2.52
N LEU A 97 -4.92 -7.59 1.23
CA LEU A 97 -5.85 -7.95 0.16
C LEU A 97 -6.34 -9.41 0.28
N VAL A 98 -5.46 -10.33 0.68
CA VAL A 98 -5.83 -11.71 1.01
C VAL A 98 -6.79 -11.72 2.20
N ALA A 99 -6.51 -10.95 3.26
CA ALA A 99 -7.39 -10.83 4.41
C ALA A 99 -8.78 -10.31 4.02
N ILE A 100 -8.88 -9.31 3.12
CA ILE A 100 -10.15 -8.82 2.58
C ILE A 100 -10.87 -9.93 1.80
N SER A 101 -10.15 -10.67 0.96
CA SER A 101 -10.73 -11.75 0.16
C SER A 101 -11.31 -12.85 1.05
N VAL A 102 -10.58 -13.24 2.10
CA VAL A 102 -11.04 -14.22 3.11
C VAL A 102 -12.23 -13.69 3.91
N ASP A 103 -12.19 -12.43 4.35
CA ASP A 103 -13.29 -11.77 5.05
C ASP A 103 -14.59 -11.80 4.23
N ARG A 104 -14.50 -11.48 2.93
CA ARG A 104 -15.63 -11.53 2.01
C ARG A 104 -16.13 -12.95 1.75
N TRP A 105 -15.23 -13.91 1.59
CA TRP A 105 -15.61 -15.31 1.41
C TRP A 105 -16.35 -15.86 2.63
N LEU A 106 -15.84 -15.62 3.85
CA LEU A 106 -16.49 -16.05 5.10
C LEU A 106 -17.86 -15.38 5.31
N SER A 107 -18.01 -14.12 4.88
CA SER A 107 -19.30 -13.42 4.92
C SER A 107 -20.35 -14.05 4.02
N VAL A 108 -19.96 -14.69 2.91
CA VAL A 108 -20.87 -15.34 1.95
C VAL A 108 -21.21 -16.76 2.42
N GLU A 109 -20.19 -17.52 2.83
CA GLU A 109 -20.36 -18.92 3.25
C GLU A 109 -21.11 -19.05 4.58
N TYR A 110 -20.82 -18.16 5.55
CA TYR A 110 -21.35 -18.26 6.91
C TYR A 110 -21.98 -16.96 7.40
N PRO A 111 -23.06 -16.46 6.77
CA PRO A 111 -23.58 -15.11 7.01
C PRO A 111 -24.02 -14.85 8.46
N ILE A 112 -24.62 -15.84 9.14
CA ILE A 112 -25.11 -15.70 10.52
C ILE A 112 -23.94 -15.73 11.50
N THR A 113 -23.14 -16.80 11.46
CA THR A 113 -21.98 -16.99 12.36
C THR A 113 -20.96 -15.87 12.21
N TYR A 114 -20.71 -15.43 10.98
CA TYR A 114 -19.78 -14.34 10.68
C TYR A 114 -20.25 -13.02 11.30
N ARG A 115 -21.53 -12.63 11.11
CA ARG A 115 -22.08 -11.38 11.68
C ARG A 115 -22.03 -11.34 13.20
N HIS A 116 -22.19 -12.48 13.88
CA HIS A 116 -22.09 -12.55 15.34
C HIS A 116 -20.66 -12.51 15.87
N ARG A 117 -19.68 -13.04 15.12
CA ARG A 117 -18.27 -13.10 15.55
C ARG A 117 -17.45 -11.88 15.15
N ILE A 118 -17.79 -11.21 14.05
CA ILE A 118 -16.97 -10.11 13.54
C ILE A 118 -17.19 -8.84 14.36
N THR A 119 -16.15 -8.47 15.11
CA THR A 119 -16.14 -7.21 15.87
C THR A 119 -15.02 -6.30 15.37
N ARG A 120 -15.13 -4.99 15.63
CA ARG A 120 -14.06 -4.04 15.31
C ARG A 120 -12.72 -4.40 15.97
N ARG A 121 -12.75 -5.07 17.13
CA ARG A 121 -11.53 -5.52 17.84
C ARG A 121 -10.85 -6.65 17.08
N THR A 122 -11.60 -7.65 16.63
CA THR A 122 -11.08 -8.77 15.84
C THR A 122 -10.38 -8.28 14.57
N VAL A 123 -11.01 -7.35 13.84
CA VAL A 123 -10.43 -6.78 12.62
C VAL A 123 -9.13 -6.01 12.91
N ARG A 124 -9.09 -5.21 13.98
CA ARG A 124 -7.85 -4.52 14.38
C ARG A 124 -6.73 -5.50 14.72
N TRP A 125 -7.03 -6.60 15.40
CA TRP A 125 -6.04 -7.64 15.69
C TRP A 125 -5.51 -8.32 14.43
N ILE A 126 -6.39 -8.62 13.45
CA ILE A 126 -5.97 -9.17 12.16
C ILE A 126 -5.05 -8.19 11.44
N ILE A 127 -5.38 -6.90 11.43
CA ILE A 127 -4.51 -5.86 10.84
C ILE A 127 -3.15 -5.84 11.55
N LEU A 128 -3.12 -5.79 12.89
CA LEU A 128 -1.87 -5.78 13.64
C LEU A 128 -1.02 -7.03 13.39
N LEU A 129 -1.64 -8.21 13.33
CA LEU A 129 -0.97 -9.46 12.98
C LEU A 129 -0.40 -9.42 11.56
N THR A 130 -1.16 -8.88 10.61
CA THR A 130 -0.70 -8.72 9.22
C THR A 130 0.55 -7.84 9.15
N TRP A 131 0.58 -6.77 9.96
CA TRP A 131 1.73 -5.88 10.05
C TRP A 131 2.94 -6.55 10.71
N ALA A 132 2.72 -7.31 11.77
CA ALA A 132 3.77 -8.07 12.45
C ALA A 132 4.38 -9.15 11.54
N VAL A 133 3.54 -9.89 10.80
CA VAL A 133 4.00 -10.95 9.88
C VAL A 133 4.83 -10.39 8.75
N SER A 134 4.47 -9.22 8.20
CA SER A 134 5.24 -8.63 7.12
C SER A 134 6.54 -7.94 7.56
N ALA A 135 6.68 -7.68 8.86
CA ALA A 135 7.90 -7.10 9.44
C ALA A 135 8.90 -8.17 9.90
N LEU A 136 8.48 -9.45 9.91
CA LEU A 136 9.30 -10.61 10.25
C LEU A 136 9.98 -11.17 9.00
#